data_AF-A0A1H8HIZ8-F1
#
_entry.id   AF-A0A1H8HIZ8-F1
#
_cell.length_a   1.000
_cell.length_b   1.000
_cell.length_c   1.000
_cell.angle_alpha   90.00
_cell.angle_beta   90.00
_cell.angle_gamma   90.00
#
_symmetry.space_group_name_H-M   'P 1'
#
loop_
_entity.id
_entity.type
_entity.pdbx_description
1 polymer ?
#
loop_
_entity_poly.entity_id
_entity_poly.type
_entity_poly.pdbx_seq_one_letter_code
_entity_poly.pdbx_strand_id
1 'polypeptide(L)'
;MPQSPTAAAVRDALAVLADPELAVGVARFFQTGSGQCGEGDVYKAIGWMLREVGTRIDRNLLLAFLDQHAAQMPRTALSYATEHLSPEQRAADRAAR
;
A
#
# COMPACT_ATOMS: atom_id res chain seq x y z
N MET A 1 27.41 -24.73 -18.73
CA MET A 1 26.38 -23.68 -18.61
C MET A 1 26.99 -22.56 -17.77
N PRO A 2 26.95 -21.28 -18.19
CA PRO A 2 27.37 -20.20 -17.30
C PRO A 2 26.45 -20.18 -16.08
N GLN A 3 27.02 -20.00 -14.89
CA GLN A 3 26.26 -19.94 -13.65
C GLN A 3 25.47 -18.63 -13.61
N SER A 4 24.20 -18.69 -13.19
CA SER A 4 23.41 -17.46 -12.97
C SER A 4 24.09 -16.61 -11.90
N PRO A 5 24.22 -15.29 -12.11
CA PRO A 5 24.87 -14.44 -11.13
C PRO A 5 24.08 -14.45 -9.81
N THR A 6 24.80 -14.44 -8.70
CA THR A 6 24.18 -14.29 -7.39
C THR A 6 23.64 -12.87 -7.24
N ALA A 7 22.60 -12.69 -6.42
CA ALA A 7 22.06 -11.36 -6.13
C ALA A 7 23.15 -10.41 -5.57
N ALA A 8 24.14 -10.94 -4.85
CA ALA A 8 25.28 -10.17 -4.38
C ALA A 8 26.13 -9.63 -5.54
N ALA A 9 26.53 -10.49 -6.49
CA ALA A 9 27.31 -10.09 -7.64
C ALA A 9 26.60 -9.05 -8.51
N VAL A 10 25.27 -9.16 -8.65
CA VAL A 10 24.47 -8.16 -9.38
C VAL A 10 24.46 -6.82 -8.63
N ARG A 11 24.30 -6.81 -7.31
CA ARG A 11 24.35 -5.57 -6.52
C ARG A 11 25.70 -4.88 -6.62
N ASP A 12 26.80 -5.62 -6.53
CA ASP A 12 28.15 -5.06 -6.63
C ASP A 12 28.39 -4.44 -8.01
N ALA A 13 27.95 -5.11 -9.08
CA ALA A 13 28.05 -4.59 -10.44
C ALA A 13 27.20 -3.34 -10.64
N LEU A 14 25.98 -3.30 -10.10
CA LEU A 14 25.11 -2.12 -10.16
C LEU A 14 25.68 -0.95 -9.36
N ALA A 15 26.35 -1.20 -8.23
CA ALA A 15 26.96 -0.15 -7.42
C ALA A 15 28.06 0.62 -8.18
N VAL A 16 28.77 -0.04 -9.11
CA VAL A 16 29.77 0.61 -9.98
C VAL A 16 29.13 1.59 -10.97
N LEU A 17 27.90 1.29 -11.40
CA LEU A 17 27.16 2.09 -12.39
C LEU A 17 26.18 3.08 -11.74
N ALA A 18 26.00 3.01 -10.43
CA ALA A 18 25.05 3.84 -9.71
C ALA A 18 25.53 5.30 -9.66
N ASP A 19 24.61 6.21 -9.97
CA ASP A 19 24.81 7.65 -9.82
C ASP A 19 24.19 8.13 -8.50
N PRO A 20 25.00 8.58 -7.52
CA PRO A 20 24.49 9.00 -6.22
C PRO A 20 23.64 10.28 -6.30
N GLU A 21 23.91 11.18 -7.24
CA GLU A 21 23.15 12.42 -7.41
C GLU A 21 21.76 12.11 -7.98
N LEU A 22 21.69 11.25 -8.99
CA LEU A 22 20.42 10.76 -9.52
C LEU A 22 19.64 9.96 -8.48
N ALA A 23 20.33 9.13 -7.68
CA ALA A 23 19.71 8.32 -6.64
C ALA A 23 18.96 9.17 -5.61
N VAL A 24 19.49 10.34 -5.22
CA VAL A 24 18.81 11.27 -4.31
C VAL A 24 17.51 11.80 -4.92
N GLY A 25 17.53 12.18 -6.20
CA GLY A 25 16.34 12.67 -6.91
C GLY A 25 15.26 11.60 -7.04
N VAL A 26 15.65 10.41 -7.49
CA VAL A 26 14.76 9.24 -7.66
C VAL A 26 14.19 8.78 -6.31
N ALA A 27 15.02 8.68 -5.26
CA ALA A 27 14.57 8.30 -3.92
C ALA A 27 13.59 9.31 -3.31
N ARG A 28 13.73 10.61 -3.60
CA ARG A 28 12.74 11.63 -3.19
C ARG A 28 11.45 11.52 -3.99
N PHE A 29 11.53 11.32 -5.31
CA PHE A 29 10.36 11.20 -6.18
C PHE A 29 9.50 10.00 -5.81
N PHE A 30 10.14 8.82 -5.69
CA PHE A 30 9.46 7.58 -5.32
C PHE A 30 9.30 7.42 -3.81
N GLN A 31 9.87 8.33 -3.01
CA GLN A 31 9.84 8.32 -1.56
C GLN A 31 10.26 6.93 -1.04
N THR A 32 11.48 6.46 -1.29
CA THR A 32 11.90 5.07 -0.99
C THR A 32 12.71 4.91 0.30
N GLY A 33 12.65 5.87 1.22
CA GLY A 33 13.33 5.79 2.52
C GLY A 33 12.56 4.98 3.57
N SER A 34 13.20 4.62 4.68
CA SER A 34 12.51 4.02 5.83
C SER A 34 11.38 4.92 6.33
N GLY A 35 10.17 4.39 6.45
CA GLY A 35 8.94 5.16 6.73
C GLY A 35 8.29 5.80 5.49
N GLN A 36 8.82 5.53 4.30
CA GLN A 36 8.26 5.92 3.00
C GLN A 36 7.90 4.64 2.19
N CYS A 37 7.69 4.74 0.88
CA CYS A 37 7.11 3.70 0.01
C CYS A 37 7.65 2.29 0.32
N GLY A 38 6.76 1.43 0.82
CA GLY A 38 7.07 0.04 1.16
C GLY A 38 6.21 -0.55 2.27
N GLU A 39 6.15 0.08 3.45
CA GLU A 39 5.47 -0.52 4.62
C GLU A 39 4.06 0.04 4.85
N GLY A 40 3.85 1.33 4.56
CA GLY A 40 2.54 1.99 4.64
C GLY A 40 1.71 1.90 3.36
N ASP A 41 2.33 1.66 2.22
CA ASP A 41 1.70 1.79 0.91
C ASP A 41 0.94 0.54 0.46
N VAL A 42 1.31 -0.64 0.97
CA VAL A 42 0.52 -1.86 0.75
C VAL A 42 -0.88 -1.69 1.35
N TYR A 43 -0.97 -1.13 2.57
CA TYR A 43 -2.27 -0.89 3.20
C TYR A 43 -3.06 0.23 2.51
N LYS A 44 -2.40 1.23 1.93
CA LYS A 44 -3.08 2.23 1.08
C LYS A 44 -3.62 1.58 -0.20
N ALA A 45 -2.82 0.74 -0.86
CA ALA A 45 -3.23 0.04 -2.08
C ALA A 45 -4.43 -0.88 -1.80
N ILE A 46 -4.40 -1.66 -0.71
CA ILE A 46 -5.54 -2.50 -0.27
C ILE A 46 -6.77 -1.63 -0.02
N GLY A 47 -6.61 -0.53 0.72
CA GLY A 47 -7.72 0.40 0.98
C GLY A 47 -8.31 1.00 -0.30
N TRP A 48 -7.47 1.39 -1.26
CA TRP A 48 -7.92 1.88 -2.57
C TRP A 48 -8.68 0.81 -3.36
N MET A 49 -8.18 -0.42 -3.41
CA MET A 49 -8.87 -1.49 -4.14
C MET A 49 -10.24 -1.78 -3.52
N LEU A 50 -10.35 -1.79 -2.18
CA LEU A 50 -11.64 -1.93 -1.50
C LEU A 50 -12.58 -0.77 -1.77
N ARG A 51 -12.05 0.47 -1.77
CA ARG A 51 -12.82 1.65 -2.16
C ARG A 51 -13.37 1.52 -3.58
N GLU A 52 -12.55 1.05 -4.52
CA GLU A 52 -12.97 0.85 -5.91
C GLU A 52 -14.07 -0.21 -6.05
N VAL A 53 -14.04 -1.28 -5.24
CA VAL A 53 -15.15 -2.24 -5.16
C VAL A 53 -16.43 -1.52 -4.73
N GLY A 54 -16.39 -0.71 -3.67
CA GLY A 54 -17.57 -0.01 -3.15
C GLY A 54 -18.13 1.08 -4.05
N THR A 55 -17.28 1.75 -4.85
CA THR A 55 -17.70 2.83 -5.74
C THR A 55 -18.10 2.36 -7.13
N ARG A 56 -17.43 1.34 -7.68
CA ARG A 56 -17.58 0.94 -9.09
C ARG A 56 -18.22 -0.42 -9.30
N ILE A 57 -18.19 -1.32 -8.30
CA ILE A 57 -18.66 -2.70 -8.45
C ILE A 57 -19.93 -2.92 -7.64
N ASP A 58 -19.83 -2.98 -6.32
CA ASP A 58 -20.95 -3.22 -5.42
C ASP A 58 -20.65 -2.68 -4.01
N ARG A 59 -21.46 -1.70 -3.59
CA ARG A 59 -21.35 -1.08 -2.27
C ARG A 59 -21.74 -2.03 -1.14
N ASN A 60 -22.75 -2.88 -1.34
CA ASN A 60 -23.21 -3.81 -0.30
C ASN A 60 -22.16 -4.91 -0.07
N LEU A 61 -21.48 -5.35 -1.13
CA LEU A 61 -20.36 -6.28 -1.02
C LEU A 61 -19.21 -5.70 -0.17
N LEU A 62 -18.84 -4.43 -0.40
CA LEU A 62 -17.84 -3.76 0.43
C LEU A 62 -18.29 -3.68 1.90
N LEU A 63 -19.53 -3.25 2.14
CA LEU A 63 -20.04 -3.10 3.51
C LEU A 63 -20.07 -4.44 4.26
N ALA A 64 -20.50 -5.53 3.60
CA ALA A 64 -20.47 -6.86 4.19
C ALA A 64 -19.04 -7.33 4.52
N PHE A 65 -18.07 -7.03 3.65
CA PHE A 65 -16.67 -7.32 3.92
C PHE A 65 -16.13 -6.54 5.12
N LEU A 66 -16.45 -5.24 5.20
CA LEU A 66 -16.02 -4.38 6.29
C LEU A 66 -16.65 -4.79 7.62
N ASP A 67 -17.94 -5.14 7.64
CA ASP A 67 -18.63 -5.65 8.83
C ASP A 67 -17.92 -6.88 9.42
N GLN A 68 -17.46 -7.78 8.55
CA GLN A 68 -16.76 -8.99 8.99
C GLN A 68 -15.30 -8.77 9.41
N HIS A 69 -14.59 -7.83 8.78
CA HIS A 69 -13.13 -7.75 8.87
C HIS A 69 -12.55 -6.46 9.43
N ALA A 70 -13.33 -5.37 9.54
CA ALA A 70 -12.83 -4.05 9.96
C ALA A 70 -12.07 -4.10 11.29
N ALA A 71 -12.50 -4.98 12.21
CA ALA A 71 -11.89 -5.16 13.52
C ALA A 71 -10.39 -5.49 13.48
N GLN A 72 -9.98 -6.27 12.49
CA GLN A 72 -8.61 -6.76 12.34
C GLN A 72 -7.85 -5.97 11.26
N MET A 73 -8.52 -5.04 10.56
CA MET A 73 -7.90 -4.30 9.48
C MET A 73 -6.88 -3.28 9.99
N PRO A 74 -5.74 -3.12 9.29
CA PRO A 74 -4.82 -2.01 9.49
C PRO A 74 -5.56 -0.67 9.35
N ARG A 75 -5.30 0.27 10.27
CA ARG A 75 -5.98 1.57 10.33
C ARG A 75 -5.93 2.32 8.99
N THR A 76 -4.79 2.27 8.31
CA THR A 76 -4.58 2.91 7.01
C THR A 76 -5.50 2.31 5.94
N ALA A 77 -5.56 0.98 5.82
CA ALA A 77 -6.42 0.32 4.84
C ALA A 77 -7.89 0.66 5.07
N LEU A 78 -8.36 0.60 6.32
CA LEU A 78 -9.74 0.93 6.67
C LEU A 78 -10.08 2.41 6.37
N SER A 79 -9.14 3.32 6.65
CA SER A 79 -9.34 4.75 6.37
C SER A 79 -9.53 5.04 4.89
N TYR A 80 -8.76 4.39 4.02
CA TYR A 80 -8.86 4.59 2.57
C TYR A 80 -10.06 3.84 1.97
N ALA A 81 -10.36 2.63 2.45
CA ALA A 81 -11.53 1.86 2.01
C ALA A 81 -12.84 2.63 2.25
N THR A 82 -12.94 3.33 3.37
CA THR A 82 -14.18 3.99 3.82
C THR A 82 -14.28 5.46 3.42
N GLU A 83 -13.30 6.03 2.71
CA GLU A 83 -13.21 7.47 2.43
C GLU A 83 -14.43 8.05 1.68
N HIS A 84 -15.05 7.23 0.85
CA HIS A 84 -16.23 7.59 0.05
C HIS A 84 -17.57 7.32 0.77
N LEU A 85 -17.54 6.73 1.98
CA LEU A 85 -18.74 6.39 2.75
C LEU A 85 -19.22 7.56 3.62
N SER A 86 -20.46 7.46 4.10
CA SER A 86 -21.05 8.49 4.96
C SER A 86 -20.30 8.59 6.30
N PRO A 87 -20.39 9.73 7.01
CA PRO A 87 -19.81 9.87 8.34
C PRO A 87 -20.25 8.79 9.33
N GLU A 88 -21.53 8.40 9.27
CA GLU A 88 -22.11 7.37 10.14
C GLU A 88 -21.52 5.99 9.87
N GLN A 89 -21.42 5.59 8.60
CA GLN A 89 -20.80 4.32 8.19
C GLN A 89 -19.33 4.26 8.61
N ARG A 90 -18.58 5.34 8.36
CA ARG A 90 -17.18 5.46 8.80
C ARG A 90 -17.03 5.35 10.31
N ALA A 91 -17.97 5.88 11.08
CA ALA A 91 -17.95 5.81 12.54
C ALA A 91 -18.20 4.38 13.02
N ALA A 92 -19.17 3.68 12.42
CA ALA A 92 -19.46 2.27 12.72
C ALA A 92 -18.25 1.37 12.46
N ASP A 93 -17.66 1.47 11.27
CA ASP A 93 -16.51 0.65 10.87
C ASP A 93 -15.28 0.89 11.77
N ARG A 94 -15.07 2.14 12.21
CA ARG A 94 -13.97 2.50 13.13
C ARG A 94 -14.24 2.06 14.57
N ALA A 95 -15.50 2.05 15.00
CA ALA A 95 -15.86 1.58 16.33
C ALA A 95 -15.71 0.06 16.46
N ALA A 96 -15.82 -0.66 15.34
CA ALA A 96 -15.61 -2.10 15.29
C ALA A 96 -14.14 -2.53 15.39
N ARG A 97 -13.17 -1.61 15.31
CA ARG A 97 -11.71 -1.87 15.28
C ARG A 97 -10.97 -1.43 16.54
#